data_AF-A0A1Z8S7P0-F1
#
_entry.id   AF-A0A1Z8S7P0-F1
#
_cell.length_a   1.000
_cell.length_b   1.000
_cell.length_c   1.000
_cell.angle_alpha   90.00
_cell.angle_beta   90.00
_cell.angle_gamma   90.00
#
_symmetry.space_group_name_H-M   'P 1'
#
loop_
_entity.id
_entity.type
_entity.pdbx_description
1 polymer ?
#
loop_
_entity_poly.entity_id
_entity_poly.type
_entity_poly.pdbx_seq_one_letter_code
_entity_poly.pdbx_strand_id
1 'polypeptide(L)' 'MQWHFVNLVKNFTKEEIMIQLSGLTKRHKNLSDRISKLEKERRWNRTFNHKSELVDLKKEKLRIKEKIKGIKDV' A
#
# COMPACT_ATOMS: atom_id res chain seq x y z
N MET A 1 1.59 37.59 -12.60
CA MET A 1 0.56 37.01 -11.71
C MET A 1 0.24 35.54 -12.01
N GLN A 2 0.05 35.13 -13.28
CA GLN A 2 -0.35 33.76 -13.62
C GLN A 2 0.66 32.65 -13.26
N TRP A 3 1.96 32.95 -13.28
CA TRP A 3 3.03 32.01 -12.91
C TRP A 3 3.04 31.58 -11.44
N HIS A 4 2.71 32.48 -10.51
CA HIS A 4 2.70 32.15 -9.08
C HIS A 4 1.54 31.21 -8.72
N PHE A 5 0.38 31.41 -9.35
CA PHE A 5 -0.79 30.55 -9.16
C PHE A 5 -0.53 29.11 -9.64
N VAL A 6 0.11 28.96 -10.81
CA VAL A 6 0.48 27.64 -11.35
C VAL A 6 1.45 26.89 -10.43
N ASN A 7 2.41 27.59 -9.82
CA ASN A 7 3.34 26.96 -8.88
C ASN A 7 2.67 26.53 -7.57
N LEU A 8 1.73 27.32 -7.06
CA LEU A 8 0.96 26.97 -5.86
C LEU A 8 0.15 25.68 -6.07
N VAL A 9 -0.57 25.58 -7.19
CA VAL A 9 -1.36 24.39 -7.54
C VAL A 9 -0.46 23.16 -7.68
N LYS A 10 0.68 23.28 -8.36
CA LYS A 10 1.64 22.17 -8.51
C LYS A 10 2.22 21.69 -7.18
N ASN A 11 2.45 22.58 -6.22
CA ASN A 11 2.96 22.21 -4.91
C ASN A 11 1.89 21.49 -4.07
N PHE A 12 0.65 21.99 -4.11
CA PHE A 12 -0.49 21.34 -3.44
C PHE A 12 -0.71 19.92 -3.94
N THR A 13 -0.70 19.70 -5.27
CA THR A 13 -0.85 18.36 -5.84
C THR A 13 0.30 17.41 -5.46
N LYS A 14 1.52 17.95 -5.27
CA LYS A 14 2.67 17.14 -4.83
C LYS A 14 2.52 16.69 -3.38
N GLU A 15 2.04 17.55 -2.50
CA GLU A 15 1.80 17.21 -1.10
C GLU A 15 0.73 16.13 -0.95
N GLU A 16 -0.35 16.23 -1.71
CA GLU A 16 -1.41 15.20 -1.74
C GLU A 16 -0.87 13.84 -2.20
N ILE A 17 -0.07 13.82 -3.27
CA ILE A 17 0.60 12.61 -3.77
C ILE A 17 1.52 12.01 -2.70
N MET A 18 2.31 12.84 -2.01
CA MET A 18 3.21 12.41 -0.95
C MET A 18 2.45 11.80 0.23
N ILE A 19 1.33 12.40 0.65
CA ILE A 19 0.48 11.89 1.72
C ILE A 19 -0.11 10.53 1.31
N GLN A 20 -0.63 10.41 0.09
CA GLN A 20 -1.20 9.16 -0.42
C GLN A 20 -0.15 8.04 -0.50
N LEU A 21 1.05 8.33 -1.01
CA LEU A 21 2.18 7.39 -1.05
C LEU A 21 2.58 6.92 0.34
N SER A 22 2.67 7.83 1.31
CA SER A 22 3.03 7.50 2.69
C SER A 22 2.00 6.54 3.32
N GLY A 23 0.70 6.80 3.09
CA GLY A 23 -0.40 5.96 3.56
C GLY A 23 -0.38 4.58 2.93
N LEU A 24 -0.20 4.49 1.62
CA LEU A 24 -0.10 3.22 0.89
C LEU A 24 1.12 2.40 1.33
N THR A 25 2.27 3.06 1.52
CA THR A 25 3.50 2.39 1.96
C THR A 25 3.36 1.82 3.36
N LYS A 26 2.75 2.57 4.29
CA LYS A 26 2.46 2.08 5.65
C LYS A 26 1.53 0.87 5.63
N ARG A 27 0.46 0.91 4.82
CA ARG A 27 -0.45 -0.23 4.65
C ARG A 27 0.27 -1.44 4.05
N HIS A 28 1.10 -1.25 3.03
CA HIS A 28 1.88 -2.32 2.41
C HIS A 28 2.81 -3.01 3.42
N LYS A 29 3.47 -2.22 4.28
CA LYS A 29 4.31 -2.76 5.36
C LYS A 29 3.48 -3.57 6.37
N ASN A 30 2.37 -3.00 6.86
CA ASN A 30 1.48 -3.69 7.79
C ASN A 30 0.95 -5.02 7.23
N LEU A 31 0.56 -5.06 5.94
CA LEU A 31 0.13 -6.30 5.29
C LEU A 31 1.28 -7.32 5.23
N SER A 32 2.51 -6.89 4.97
CA SER A 32 3.68 -7.76 4.99
C SER A 32 3.92 -8.40 6.36
N ASP A 33 3.77 -7.62 7.42
CA ASP A 33 3.92 -8.10 8.79
C ASP A 33 2.79 -9.08 9.15
N ARG A 34 1.55 -8.77 8.76
CA ARG A 34 0.39 -9.64 8.98
C ARG A 34 0.51 -10.97 8.23
N ILE A 35 0.90 -10.95 6.96
CA ILE A 35 1.21 -12.17 6.19
C ILE A 35 2.29 -12.98 6.89
N SER A 36 3.37 -12.35 7.35
CA SER A 36 4.48 -13.05 8.02
C SER A 36 4.05 -13.70 9.33
N LYS A 37 3.15 -13.06 10.10
CA LYS A 37 2.57 -13.64 11.31
C LYS A 37 1.66 -14.82 10.97
N LEU A 38 0.76 -14.67 10.00
CA LEU A 38 -0.18 -15.72 9.64
C LEU A 38 0.52 -16.94 9.00
N GLU A 39 1.61 -16.72 8.25
CA GLU A 39 2.47 -17.81 7.76
C GLU A 39 3.19 -18.54 8.91
N LYS A 40 3.59 -17.83 9.97
CA LYS A 40 4.13 -18.44 11.20
C LYS A 40 3.07 -19.26 11.92
N GLU A 41 1.87 -18.71 12.11
CA GLU A 41 0.75 -19.40 12.78
C GLU A 41 0.31 -20.65 12.01
N ARG A 42 0.26 -20.57 10.66
CA ARG A 42 -0.09 -21.72 9.81
C ARG A 42 0.89 -22.88 9.93
N ARG A 43 2.16 -22.64 10.30
CA ARG A 43 3.12 -23.73 10.56
C ARG A 43 2.69 -24.60 11.73
N TRP A 44 1.97 -24.03 12.70
CA TRP A 44 1.49 -24.71 13.89
C TRP A 44 0.01 -25.12 13.79
N ASN A 45 -0.79 -24.43 12.96
CA ASN A 45 -2.21 -24.72 12.80
C ASN A 45 -2.67 -24.56 11.34
N ARG A 46 -2.81 -25.68 10.61
CA ARG A 46 -3.06 -25.68 9.16
C ARG A 46 -4.55 -25.78 8.81
N THR A 47 -5.36 -24.83 9.29
CA THR A 47 -6.78 -24.74 8.93
C THR A 47 -7.00 -24.15 7.53
N PHE A 48 -8.16 -24.46 6.91
CA PHE A 48 -8.59 -23.86 5.65
C PHE A 48 -8.70 -22.33 5.75
N ASN A 49 -9.13 -21.82 6.90
CA ASN A 49 -9.30 -20.38 7.15
C ASN A 49 -7.98 -19.62 7.00
N HIS A 50 -6.87 -20.15 7.54
CA HIS A 50 -5.55 -19.52 7.39
C HIS A 50 -5.09 -19.49 5.92
N LYS A 51 -5.47 -20.48 5.10
CA LYS A 51 -5.14 -20.48 3.67
C LYS A 51 -5.91 -19.39 2.92
N SER A 52 -7.21 -19.25 3.18
CA SER A 52 -8.03 -18.22 2.54
C SER A 52 -7.53 -16.82 2.91
N GLU A 53 -7.33 -16.56 4.20
CA GLU A 53 -6.87 -15.26 4.68
C GLU A 53 -5.49 -14.89 4.13
N LEU A 54 -4.55 -15.84 4.01
CA LEU A 54 -3.25 -15.58 3.36
C LEU A 54 -3.39 -15.14 1.91
N VAL A 55 -4.27 -15.78 1.15
CA VAL A 55 -4.48 -15.45 -0.27
C VAL A 55 -5.05 -14.05 -0.39
N ASP A 56 -6.02 -13.70 0.44
CA ASP A 56 -6.67 -12.38 0.41
C ASP A 56 -5.69 -11.27 0.80
N LEU A 57 -4.91 -11.46 1.87
CA LEU A 57 -3.88 -10.51 2.28
C LEU A 57 -2.79 -10.33 1.21
N LYS A 58 -2.38 -11.42 0.53
CA LYS A 58 -1.39 -11.34 -0.56
C LYS A 58 -1.92 -10.60 -1.78
N LYS A 59 -3.20 -10.82 -2.15
CA LYS A 59 -3.86 -10.08 -3.21
C LYS A 59 -3.97 -8.59 -2.88
N GLU A 60 -4.35 -8.26 -1.65
CA GLU A 60 -4.42 -6.86 -1.21
C GLU A 60 -3.04 -6.19 -1.26
N LYS A 61 -2.00 -6.87 -0.78
CA LYS A 61 -0.62 -6.38 -0.85
C LYS A 61 -0.19 -6.11 -2.29
N LEU A 62 -0.54 -7.00 -3.24
CA LEU A 62 -0.25 -6.82 -4.66
C LEU A 62 -0.96 -5.58 -5.23
N ARG A 63 -2.26 -5.41 -4.95
CA ARG A 63 -3.02 -4.22 -5.39
C ARG A 63 -2.42 -2.92 -4.87
N ILE A 64 -1.97 -2.90 -3.61
CA ILE A 64 -1.30 -1.71 -3.04
C ILE A 64 0.04 -1.47 -3.72
N LYS A 65 0.82 -2.52 -4.02
CA LYS A 65 2.08 -2.39 -4.75
C LYS A 65 1.87 -1.79 -6.15
N GLU A 66 0.83 -2.23 -6.85
CA GLU A 66 0.45 -1.69 -8.16
C GLU A 66 0.04 -0.21 -8.07
N LYS A 67 -0.76 0.16 -7.05
CA LYS A 67 -1.11 1.58 -6.80
C LYS A 67 0.12 2.44 -6.54
N ILE A 68 1.05 1.98 -5.70
CA ILE A 68 2.30 2.70 -5.43
C ILE A 68 3.11 2.86 -6.71
N LYS A 69 3.19 1.81 -7.54
CA LYS A 69 3.89 1.87 -8.83
C LYS A 69 3.22 2.91 -9.76
N GLY A 70 1.90 2.86 -9.90
CA GLY A 70 1.16 3.81 -10.73
C GLY A 70 1.34 5.27 -10.31
N ILE A 71 1.49 5.55 -9.00
CA ILE A 71 1.75 6.91 -8.52
C ILE A 71 3.20 7.36 -8.76
N LYS A 72 4.17 6.43 -8.77
CA LYS A 72 5.59 6.73 -9.03
C LYS A 72 5.90 6.94 -10.51
N ASP A 73 5.12 6.34 -11.38
CA ASP A 73 5.30 6.40 -12.83
C ASP A 73 4.60 7.65 -13.45
N VAL A 74 3.92 8.47 -12.61
CA VAL A 74 3.30 9.77 -12.95
C VAL A 74 4.25 10.91 -12.59
#